data_AF-A0A2X3KI15-F1
#
_entry.id   AF-A0A2X3KI15-F1
#
_cell.length_a   1.000
_cell.length_b   1.000
_cell.length_c   1.000
_cell.angle_alpha   90.00
_cell.angle_beta   90.00
_cell.angle_gamma   90.00
#
_symmetry.space_group_name_H-M   'P 1'
#
loop_
_entity.id
_entity.type
_entity.pdbx_description
1 polymer ?
#
loop_
_entity_poly.entity_id
_entity_poly.type
_entity_poly.pdbx_seq_one_letter_code
_entity_poly.pdbx_strand_id
1 'polypeptide(L)' 'MYIPAAPMCEKNLAYAHKVKAALEKGASPGDFPREDYETNWEGRFTLADLNIHGKRALGMDV' A
#
# COMPACT_ATOMS: atom_id res chain seq x y z
N MET A 1 -9.02 12.02 -3.49
CA MET A 1 -8.61 10.61 -3.33
C MET A 1 -8.98 9.86 -4.61
N TYR A 2 -8.01 9.26 -5.28
CA TYR A 2 -8.28 8.34 -6.40
C TYR A 2 -8.30 6.91 -5.84
N ILE A 3 -9.44 6.21 -5.95
CA ILE A 3 -9.65 4.88 -5.37
C ILE A 3 -10.32 3.98 -6.43
N PRO A 4 -9.55 3.18 -7.19
CA PRO A 4 -10.10 2.34 -8.25
C PRO A 4 -10.64 1.01 -7.70
N ALA A 5 -11.45 0.32 -8.51
CA ALA A 5 -11.76 -1.08 -8.32
C ALA A 5 -10.71 -1.95 -9.04
N ALA A 6 -9.76 -2.50 -8.28
CA ALA A 6 -8.76 -3.47 -8.77
C ALA A 6 -9.05 -4.84 -8.14
N PRO A 7 -9.77 -5.76 -8.83
CA PRO A 7 -10.20 -7.02 -8.23
C PRO A 7 -9.02 -7.95 -7.89
N MET A 8 -9.19 -8.79 -6.88
CA MET A 8 -8.16 -9.74 -6.46
C MET A 8 -7.92 -10.80 -7.55
N CYS A 9 -6.69 -10.83 -8.05
CA CYS A 9 -6.18 -11.83 -8.99
C CYS A 9 -4.66 -11.92 -8.86
N GLU A 10 -4.03 -12.92 -9.47
CA GLU A 10 -2.58 -13.15 -9.38
C GLU A 10 -1.76 -11.89 -9.72
N LYS A 11 -2.08 -11.24 -10.84
CA LYS A 11 -1.41 -10.02 -11.28
C LYS A 11 -1.53 -8.88 -10.27
N ASN A 12 -2.74 -8.64 -9.77
CA ASN A 12 -2.99 -7.52 -8.86
C ASN A 12 -2.43 -7.78 -7.47
N LEU A 13 -2.46 -9.03 -7.00
CA LEU A 13 -1.86 -9.43 -5.73
C LEU A 13 -0.34 -9.25 -5.74
N ALA A 14 0.31 -9.63 -6.85
CA ALA A 14 1.75 -9.40 -7.01
C ALA A 14 2.13 -7.92 -6.87
N TYR A 15 1.27 -7.00 -7.33
CA TYR A 15 1.47 -5.57 -7.14
C TYR A 15 1.10 -5.10 -5.72
N ALA A 16 0.03 -5.64 -5.13
CA ALA A 16 -0.39 -5.32 -3.76
C ALA A 16 0.73 -5.57 -2.73
N HIS A 17 1.53 -6.63 -2.91
CA HIS A 17 2.71 -6.86 -2.07
C HIS A 17 3.78 -5.75 -2.18
N LYS A 18 3.94 -5.14 -3.36
CA LYS A 18 4.82 -3.98 -3.54
C LYS A 18 4.24 -2.73 -2.88
N VAL A 19 2.92 -2.54 -2.95
CA VAL A 19 2.22 -1.46 -2.26
C VAL A 19 2.42 -1.57 -0.74
N LYS A 20 2.32 -2.77 -0.16
CA LYS A 20 2.62 -3.00 1.26
C LYS A 20 4.03 -2.51 1.63
N ALA A 21 5.04 -2.86 0.84
CA ALA A 21 6.42 -2.45 1.08
C ALA A 21 6.63 -0.93 0.96
N ALA A 22 5.91 -0.26 0.03
CA ALA A 22 5.92 1.19 -0.09
C ALA A 22 5.23 1.86 1.11
N LEU A 23 4.09 1.33 1.56
CA LEU A 23 3.35 1.82 2.73
C LEU A 23 4.20 1.78 4.01
N GLU A 24 4.91 0.67 4.23
CA GLU A 24 5.81 0.53 5.39
C GLU A 24 6.89 1.62 5.42
N LYS A 25 7.44 1.96 4.26
CA LYS A 25 8.49 2.98 4.13
C LYS A 25 7.96 4.41 3.99
N GLY A 26 6.68 4.59 3.67
CA GLY A 26 6.14 5.89 3.24
C GLY A 26 6.70 6.37 1.89
N ALA A 27 7.18 5.43 1.06
CA ALA A 27 7.71 5.75 -0.27
C ALA A 27 6.58 5.88 -1.29
N SER A 28 6.84 6.60 -2.39
CA SER A 28 5.91 6.65 -3.52
C SER A 28 5.66 5.23 -4.05
N PRO A 29 4.40 4.85 -4.35
CA PRO A 29 4.12 3.58 -5.00
C PRO A 29 4.84 3.48 -6.35
N GLY A 30 5.27 2.28 -6.74
CA GLY A 30 6.21 2.10 -7.87
C GLY A 30 5.65 2.38 -9.26
N ASP A 31 4.35 2.64 -9.39
CA ASP A 31 3.69 3.10 -10.62
C ASP A 31 3.65 4.64 -10.75
N PHE A 32 4.13 5.36 -9.74
CA PHE A 32 4.31 6.81 -9.72
C PHE A 32 5.80 7.20 -9.73
N PRO A 33 6.13 8.48 -10.03
CA PRO A 33 7.47 9.01 -9.83
C PRO A 33 7.96 8.81 -8.39
N ARG A 34 9.25 8.51 -8.24
CA ARG A 34 9.91 8.36 -6.92
C ARG A 34 10.20 9.71 -6.28
N GLU A 35 9.14 10.37 -5.84
CA GLU A 35 9.23 11.64 -5.12
C GLU A 35 9.45 11.41 -3.61
N ASP A 36 8.91 10.32 -3.05
CA ASP A 36 9.17 9.83 -1.69
C ASP A 36 8.97 10.87 -0.57
N TYR A 37 8.10 11.86 -0.80
CA TYR A 37 7.85 12.98 0.13
C TYR A 37 7.48 12.52 1.54
N GLU A 38 6.64 11.49 1.65
CA GLU A 38 6.01 11.07 2.91
C GLU A 38 6.90 10.17 3.78
N THR A 39 8.13 9.86 3.32
CA THR A 39 9.05 8.96 4.02
C THR A 39 9.37 9.42 5.44
N ASN A 40 9.45 10.74 5.65
CA ASN A 40 9.82 11.36 6.94
C ASN A 40 8.66 12.14 7.60
N TRP A 41 7.43 12.00 7.11
CA TRP A 41 6.29 12.72 7.66
C TRP A 41 5.79 12.07 8.96
N GLU A 42 5.40 12.91 9.92
CA GLU A 42 4.70 12.47 11.12
C GLU A 42 3.18 12.38 10.86
N GLY A 43 2.48 11.51 11.59
CA GLY A 43 1.02 11.35 11.48
C GLY A 43 0.53 10.63 10.22
N ARG A 44 1.42 9.98 9.46
CA ARG A 44 1.05 9.16 8.29
C ARG A 44 0.35 7.87 8.72
N PHE A 45 -0.60 7.40 7.91
CA PHE A 45 -1.17 6.06 8.06
C PHE A 45 -0.08 4.97 7.90
N THR A 46 -0.12 3.94 8.73
CA THR A 46 0.88 2.88 8.80
C THR A 46 0.26 1.49 8.68
N LEU A 47 1.09 0.45 8.66
CA LEU A 47 0.63 -0.93 8.71
C LEU A 47 -0.18 -1.24 9.99
N ALA A 48 0.06 -0.52 11.09
CA ALA A 48 -0.67 -0.72 12.34
C ALA A 48 -2.12 -0.23 12.27
N ASP A 49 -2.41 0.71 11.38
CA ASP A 49 -3.72 1.31 11.20
C ASP A 49 -4.63 0.49 10.26
N LEU A 50 -4.09 -0.57 9.64
CA LEU A 50 -4.84 -1.45 8.75
C LEU A 50 -5.92 -2.23 9.50
N ASN A 51 -7.17 -2.05 9.06
CA ASN A 51 -8.26 -2.94 9.40
C ASN A 51 -8.13 -4.30 8.67
N ILE A 52 -9.03 -5.23 8.97
CA ILE A 52 -9.03 -6.58 8.38
C ILE A 52 -9.15 -6.59 6.85
N HIS A 53 -9.90 -5.64 6.27
CA HIS A 53 -10.06 -5.53 4.82
C HIS A 53 -8.77 -5.01 4.16
N GLY A 54 -8.10 -4.03 4.76
CA GLY A 54 -6.83 -3.50 4.28
C GLY A 54 -5.73 -4.55 4.31
N LYS A 55 -5.64 -5.33 5.40
CA LYS A 55 -4.70 -6.47 5.48
C LYS A 55 -4.94 -7.48 4.36
N ARG A 56 -6.20 -7.90 4.14
CA ARG A 56 -6.56 -8.83 3.05
C ARG A 56 -6.28 -8.24 1.66
N ALA A 57 -6.55 -6.96 1.45
CA ALA A 57 -6.31 -6.29 0.16
C ALA A 57 -4.81 -6.21 -0.19
N LEU A 58 -3.94 -6.13 0.81
CA LEU A 58 -2.48 -6.16 0.66
C LEU A 58 -1.89 -7.58 0.70
N GLY A 59 -2.73 -8.62 0.74
CA GLY A 59 -2.28 -10.02 0.81
C GLY A 59 -1.54 -10.37 2.10
N MET A 60 -1.89 -9.73 3.22
CA MET A 60 -1.35 -10.04 4.54
C MET A 60 -2.21 -11.13 5.21
N ASP A 61 -1.57 -11.98 6.00
CA ASP A 61 -2.26 -12.93 6.87
C ASP A 61 -3.10 -12.16 7.91
N VAL A 62 -4.31 -12.67 8.20
CA VAL A 62 -5.31 -12.04 9.10
C VAL A 62 -5.80 -12.97 10.18
#